data_AF-A0A6H9WVF7-F1
#
_entry.id   AF-A0A6H9WVF7-F1
#
_cell.length_a   1.000
_cell.length_b   1.000
_cell.length_c   1.000
_cell.angle_alpha   90.00
_cell.angle_beta   90.00
_cell.angle_gamma   90.00
#
_symmetry.space_group_name_H-M   'P 1'
#
loop_
_entity.id
_entity.type
_entity.pdbx_description
1 polymer ?
#
loop_
_entity_poly.entity_id
_entity_poly.type
_entity_poly.pdbx_seq_one_letter_code
_entity_poly.pdbx_strand_id
1 'polypeptide(L)'
;MELHEKLSLAIAASDLRYVAGSILGAENHPRTWPFAQWGAMVAYETAKTLSDVHACRLELGWELEIATAARHGGKFFDVRRASQLDDVVGDFHALGIATHTAFYPDDRRGRLFDFLRDDFAVLADGPELVLTNVTGHFMVGLPPDRVVKVDSWGPHVHDLAMGIGQLTTALVGEGRYELRTHGNKDSESLTWWDGKIAKVVPAIFGGQLEPDLAMAVVSILSTVQASRRWAHAECCGSCDAASLKHRFVVLHHAARSLQQLAARPEILQPLAAKHVHALTDSADLRTIVDAPFRRLRNGWLHLGLGDIAATLPTEVNILTPVQAYTQMDLLPFTELVDRGLDQIATGIGAWLAEPGDKGLRLFDCLHRPPG
;
A
#
# COMPACT_ATOMS: atom_id res chain seq x y z
N MET A 1 -8.13 -25.56 19.56
CA MET A 1 -7.33 -24.63 18.77
C MET A 1 -5.89 -25.11 18.79
N GLU A 2 -5.40 -25.53 17.64
CA GLU A 2 -4.03 -25.99 17.46
C GLU A 2 -3.03 -24.84 17.63
N LEU A 3 -1.74 -25.15 17.81
CA LEU A 3 -0.73 -24.12 18.08
C LEU A 3 -0.57 -23.13 16.92
N HIS A 4 -0.64 -23.62 15.68
CA HIS A 4 -0.54 -22.77 14.49
C HIS A 4 -1.74 -21.82 14.36
N GLU A 5 -2.95 -22.26 14.74
CA GLU A 5 -4.16 -21.42 14.77
C GLU A 5 -4.05 -20.32 15.84
N LYS A 6 -3.54 -20.66 17.04
CA LYS A 6 -3.24 -19.68 18.09
C LYS A 6 -2.26 -18.62 17.61
N LEU A 7 -1.21 -19.05 16.91
CA LEU A 7 -0.21 -18.15 16.33
C LEU A 7 -0.84 -17.23 15.26
N SER A 8 -1.67 -17.77 14.37
CA SER A 8 -2.42 -16.99 13.38
C SER A 8 -3.27 -15.88 14.02
N LEU A 9 -4.01 -16.19 15.07
CA LEU A 9 -4.80 -15.17 15.79
C LEU A 9 -3.92 -14.15 16.53
N ALA A 10 -2.79 -14.57 17.09
CA ALA A 10 -1.83 -13.67 17.74
C ALA A 10 -1.19 -12.69 16.73
N ILE A 11 -0.86 -13.17 15.53
CA ILE A 11 -0.39 -12.32 14.41
C ILE A 11 -1.46 -11.29 14.06
N ALA A 12 -2.71 -11.73 13.84
CA ALA A 12 -3.82 -10.85 13.49
C ALA A 12 -4.09 -9.77 14.55
N ALA A 13 -4.13 -10.14 15.83
CA ALA A 13 -4.31 -9.20 16.93
C ALA A 13 -3.16 -8.18 16.99
N SER A 14 -1.92 -8.62 16.77
CA SER A 14 -0.76 -7.74 16.74
C SER A 14 -0.82 -6.72 15.60
N ASP A 15 -1.18 -7.17 14.39
CA ASP A 15 -1.31 -6.30 13.23
C ASP A 15 -2.42 -5.26 13.42
N LEU A 16 -3.58 -5.68 13.95
CA LEU A 16 -4.72 -4.80 14.19
C LEU A 16 -4.43 -3.75 15.27
N ARG A 17 -3.73 -4.15 16.35
CA ARG A 17 -3.25 -3.22 17.38
C ARG A 17 -2.28 -2.20 16.79
N TYR A 18 -1.28 -2.68 16.04
CA TYR A 18 -0.29 -1.85 15.36
C TYR A 18 -0.93 -0.83 14.40
N VAL A 19 -1.82 -1.30 13.51
CA VAL A 19 -2.53 -0.44 12.55
C VAL A 19 -3.41 0.58 13.24
N ALA A 20 -4.25 0.14 14.18
CA ALA A 20 -5.19 1.02 14.84
C ALA A 20 -4.44 2.13 15.60
N GLY A 21 -3.33 1.80 16.25
CA GLY A 21 -2.46 2.78 16.88
C GLY A 21 -1.86 3.78 15.89
N SER A 22 -1.30 3.29 14.77
CA SER A 22 -0.75 4.16 13.73
C SER A 22 -1.79 5.10 13.10
N ILE A 23 -3.02 4.64 12.86
CA ILE A 23 -4.12 5.47 12.35
C ILE A 23 -4.54 6.50 13.41
N LEU A 24 -4.78 6.06 14.65
CA LEU A 24 -5.25 6.94 15.73
C LEU A 24 -4.21 7.99 16.14
N GLY A 25 -2.92 7.69 15.98
CA GLY A 25 -1.81 8.58 16.26
C GLY A 25 -1.39 9.43 15.06
N ALA A 26 -2.02 9.28 13.88
CA ALA A 26 -1.69 10.09 12.70
C ALA A 26 -2.40 11.44 12.67
N GLU A 27 -3.49 11.64 13.42
CA GLU A 27 -4.31 12.84 13.35
C GLU A 27 -4.69 13.17 11.89
N ASN A 28 -4.26 14.32 11.35
CA ASN A 28 -4.50 14.74 9.97
C ASN A 28 -3.34 14.36 9.02
N HIS A 29 -2.38 13.56 9.47
CA HIS A 29 -1.22 13.18 8.68
C HIS A 29 -1.60 12.22 7.54
N PRO A 30 -1.06 12.39 6.32
CA PRO A 30 -1.40 11.59 5.15
C PRO A 30 -1.06 10.09 5.26
N ARG A 31 -0.19 9.71 6.21
CA ARG A 31 0.09 8.30 6.53
C ARG A 31 -1.15 7.48 6.86
N THR A 32 -2.25 8.11 7.27
CA THR A 32 -3.53 7.43 7.49
C THR A 32 -3.98 6.61 6.28
N TRP A 33 -3.71 7.03 5.06
CA TRP A 33 -4.19 6.34 3.84
C TRP A 33 -3.51 4.98 3.63
N PRO A 34 -2.17 4.86 3.54
CA PRO A 34 -1.52 3.57 3.42
C PRO A 34 -1.76 2.67 4.65
N PHE A 35 -1.90 3.24 5.85
CA PHE A 35 -2.24 2.46 7.04
C PHE A 35 -3.69 1.96 7.04
N ALA A 36 -4.64 2.73 6.51
CA ALA A 36 -6.01 2.27 6.29
C ALA A 36 -6.05 1.14 5.26
N GLN A 37 -5.25 1.23 4.19
CA GLN A 37 -5.09 0.19 3.19
C GLN A 37 -4.49 -1.10 3.77
N TRP A 38 -3.40 -1.01 4.55
CA TRP A 38 -2.83 -2.17 5.26
C TRP A 38 -3.81 -2.74 6.28
N GLY A 39 -4.49 -1.88 7.03
CA GLY A 39 -5.52 -2.25 7.99
C GLY A 39 -6.69 -3.00 7.36
N ALA A 40 -7.19 -2.53 6.23
CA ALA A 40 -8.25 -3.19 5.48
C ALA A 40 -7.82 -4.58 5.01
N MET A 41 -6.57 -4.71 4.53
CA MET A 41 -6.03 -6.00 4.12
C MET A 41 -5.92 -6.99 5.30
N VAL A 42 -5.34 -6.57 6.43
CA VAL A 42 -5.24 -7.39 7.64
C VAL A 42 -6.62 -7.79 8.13
N ALA A 43 -7.54 -6.82 8.22
CA ALA A 43 -8.86 -7.06 8.75
C ALA A 43 -9.69 -7.99 7.85
N TYR A 44 -9.57 -7.85 6.53
CA TYR A 44 -10.22 -8.74 5.57
C TYR A 44 -9.69 -10.17 5.69
N GLU A 45 -8.37 -10.36 5.65
CA GLU A 45 -7.77 -11.71 5.72
C GLU A 45 -8.06 -12.38 7.07
N THR A 46 -8.11 -11.59 8.14
CA THR A 46 -8.50 -12.06 9.49
C THR A 46 -9.97 -12.48 9.54
N ALA A 47 -10.89 -11.64 9.07
CA ALA A 47 -12.32 -11.95 9.03
C ALA A 47 -12.60 -13.19 8.18
N LYS A 48 -11.91 -13.30 7.03
CA LYS A 48 -11.96 -14.47 6.17
C LYS A 48 -11.48 -15.73 6.90
N THR A 49 -10.32 -15.66 7.58
CA THR A 49 -9.77 -16.79 8.34
C THR A 49 -10.71 -17.23 9.45
N LEU A 50 -11.27 -16.29 10.21
CA LEU A 50 -12.26 -16.56 11.25
C LEU A 50 -13.51 -17.28 10.68
N SER A 51 -13.99 -16.85 9.52
CA SER A 51 -15.14 -17.48 8.86
C SER A 51 -14.80 -18.88 8.34
N ASP A 52 -13.69 -19.03 7.61
CA ASP A 52 -13.35 -20.25 6.89
C ASP A 52 -12.83 -21.37 7.82
N VAL A 53 -12.06 -21.01 8.86
CA VAL A 53 -11.41 -21.97 9.76
C VAL A 53 -12.19 -22.15 11.06
N HIS A 54 -12.75 -21.07 11.61
CA HIS A 54 -13.39 -21.08 12.93
C HIS A 54 -14.91 -20.97 12.89
N ALA A 55 -15.52 -20.93 11.69
CA ALA A 55 -16.96 -20.71 11.49
C ALA A 55 -17.50 -19.47 12.23
N CYS A 56 -16.63 -18.48 12.49
CA CYS A 56 -16.94 -17.25 13.19
C CYS A 56 -17.11 -16.12 12.17
N ARG A 57 -18.34 -15.61 12.05
CA ARG A 57 -18.64 -14.49 11.16
C ARG A 57 -18.79 -13.22 11.97
N LEU A 58 -17.99 -12.21 11.64
CA LEU A 58 -18.07 -10.89 12.24
C LEU A 58 -18.77 -9.92 11.27
N GLU A 59 -19.74 -9.18 11.79
CA GLU A 59 -20.40 -8.11 11.05
C GLU A 59 -19.58 -6.82 11.19
N LEU A 60 -18.62 -6.63 10.28
CA LEU A 60 -17.62 -5.55 10.37
C LEU A 60 -18.10 -4.19 9.82
N GLY A 61 -19.41 -3.99 9.62
CA GLY A 61 -20.01 -2.69 9.27
C GLY A 61 -19.57 -2.04 7.95
N TRP A 62 -18.50 -2.53 7.32
CA TRP A 62 -17.94 -2.05 6.08
C TRP A 62 -18.58 -2.75 4.87
N GLU A 63 -18.55 -2.11 3.71
CA GLU A 63 -18.99 -2.75 2.48
C GLU A 63 -17.92 -3.73 1.99
N LEU A 64 -18.30 -4.99 1.76
CA LEU A 64 -17.36 -6.05 1.40
C LEU A 64 -16.60 -5.74 0.11
N GLU A 65 -17.26 -5.12 -0.87
CA GLU A 65 -16.65 -4.73 -2.14
C GLU A 65 -15.54 -3.69 -1.94
N ILE A 66 -15.75 -2.72 -1.05
CA ILE A 66 -14.78 -1.68 -0.71
C ILE A 66 -13.60 -2.27 0.05
N ALA A 67 -13.86 -3.08 1.08
CA ALA A 67 -12.81 -3.76 1.82
C ALA A 67 -11.97 -4.67 0.91
N THR A 68 -12.64 -5.30 -0.07
CA THR A 68 -11.99 -6.09 -1.12
C THR A 68 -11.14 -5.21 -2.03
N ALA A 69 -11.65 -4.08 -2.51
CA ALA A 69 -10.89 -3.14 -3.35
C ALA A 69 -9.67 -2.59 -2.62
N ALA A 70 -9.81 -2.08 -1.39
CA ALA A 70 -8.70 -1.58 -0.57
C ALA A 70 -7.64 -2.68 -0.32
N ARG A 71 -8.08 -3.91 -0.04
CA ARG A 71 -7.19 -5.08 0.07
C ARG A 71 -6.41 -5.35 -1.21
N HIS A 72 -7.03 -5.21 -2.38
CA HIS A 72 -6.36 -5.39 -3.67
C HIS A 72 -5.42 -4.23 -3.98
N GLY A 73 -5.75 -3.00 -3.56
CA GLY A 73 -4.88 -1.83 -3.70
C GLY A 73 -3.49 -2.03 -3.10
N GLY A 74 -3.40 -2.82 -2.02
CA GLY A 74 -2.13 -3.21 -1.39
C GLY A 74 -1.33 -4.33 -2.06
N LYS A 75 -1.89 -4.97 -3.08
CA LYS A 75 -1.26 -6.08 -3.81
C LYS A 75 -0.67 -5.64 -5.14
N PHE A 76 -1.01 -4.44 -5.61
CA PHE A 76 -0.67 -3.91 -6.93
C PHE A 76 -0.97 -4.95 -8.03
N PHE A 77 0.06 -5.59 -8.59
CA PHE A 77 -0.08 -6.61 -9.62
C PHE A 77 0.09 -8.04 -9.08
N ASP A 78 0.48 -8.24 -7.80
CA ASP A 78 0.76 -9.54 -7.17
C ASP A 78 -0.51 -10.39 -6.94
N VAL A 79 -1.05 -10.87 -8.05
CA VAL A 79 -2.27 -11.67 -8.13
C VAL A 79 -2.11 -12.78 -9.18
N ARG A 80 -2.93 -13.84 -9.04
CA ARG A 80 -2.74 -15.12 -9.76
C ARG A 80 -3.05 -15.05 -11.25
N ARG A 81 -3.76 -14.03 -11.74
CA ARG A 81 -4.24 -13.95 -13.14
C ARG A 81 -3.43 -12.92 -13.93
N ALA A 82 -3.03 -13.29 -15.15
CA ALA A 82 -2.25 -12.42 -16.04
C ALA A 82 -3.04 -11.19 -16.54
N SER A 83 -4.37 -11.28 -16.64
CA SER A 83 -5.25 -10.18 -17.07
C SER A 83 -5.34 -9.03 -16.06
N GLN A 84 -4.89 -9.24 -14.83
CA GLN A 84 -5.20 -8.33 -13.74
C GLN A 84 -4.30 -7.09 -13.71
N LEU A 85 -3.17 -7.09 -14.44
CA LEU A 85 -2.44 -5.86 -14.72
C LEU A 85 -3.31 -4.90 -15.54
N ASP A 86 -3.97 -5.40 -16.57
CA ASP A 86 -4.84 -4.60 -17.43
C ASP A 86 -6.07 -4.10 -16.63
N ASP A 87 -6.60 -4.91 -15.71
CA ASP A 87 -7.66 -4.51 -14.78
C ASP A 87 -7.20 -3.35 -13.85
N VAL A 88 -6.03 -3.46 -13.23
CA VAL A 88 -5.48 -2.41 -12.35
C VAL A 88 -5.18 -1.12 -13.12
N VAL A 89 -4.62 -1.24 -14.33
CA VAL A 89 -4.40 -0.07 -15.21
C VAL A 89 -5.75 0.56 -15.57
N GLY A 90 -6.78 -0.25 -15.86
CA GLY A 90 -8.15 0.22 -16.09
C GLY A 90 -8.76 0.95 -14.89
N ASP A 91 -8.48 0.49 -13.66
CA ASP A 91 -8.92 1.18 -12.44
C ASP A 91 -8.29 2.58 -12.36
N PHE A 92 -6.99 2.73 -12.65
CA PHE A 92 -6.33 4.05 -12.65
C PHE A 92 -6.90 5.00 -13.72
N HIS A 93 -7.26 4.47 -14.89
CA HIS A 93 -7.95 5.24 -15.92
C HIS A 93 -9.27 5.83 -15.40
N ALA A 94 -10.11 4.96 -14.81
CA ALA A 94 -11.41 5.35 -14.27
C ALA A 94 -11.26 6.33 -13.09
N LEU A 95 -10.29 6.11 -12.20
CA LEU A 95 -10.00 7.00 -11.08
C LEU A 95 -9.48 8.37 -11.53
N GLY A 96 -8.64 8.42 -12.57
CA GLY A 96 -8.14 9.67 -13.14
C GLY A 96 -9.27 10.53 -13.70
N ILE A 97 -10.16 9.93 -14.50
CA ILE A 97 -11.36 10.59 -15.02
C ILE A 97 -12.26 11.06 -13.89
N ALA A 98 -12.57 10.17 -12.94
CA ALA A 98 -13.47 10.49 -11.83
C ALA A 98 -12.91 11.62 -10.95
N THR A 99 -11.59 11.61 -10.69
CA THR A 99 -10.91 12.68 -9.95
C THR A 99 -11.05 13.99 -10.71
N HIS A 100 -10.74 14.03 -12.01
CA HIS A 100 -10.93 15.21 -12.83
C HIS A 100 -12.38 15.74 -12.76
N THR A 101 -13.37 14.87 -12.95
CA THR A 101 -14.80 15.24 -12.87
C THR A 101 -15.20 15.80 -11.50
N ALA A 102 -14.62 15.32 -10.41
CA ALA A 102 -14.89 15.85 -9.07
C ALA A 102 -14.45 17.32 -8.91
N PHE A 103 -13.32 17.70 -9.54
CA PHE A 103 -12.84 19.08 -9.55
C PHE A 103 -13.45 19.92 -10.68
N TYR A 104 -13.95 19.30 -11.75
CA TYR A 104 -14.57 19.98 -12.89
C TYR A 104 -15.95 19.40 -13.26
N PRO A 105 -16.95 19.50 -12.37
CA PRO A 105 -18.28 19.01 -12.67
C PRO A 105 -18.94 19.83 -13.79
N ASP A 106 -19.66 19.16 -14.68
CA ASP A 106 -20.20 19.79 -15.90
C ASP A 106 -21.21 20.93 -15.63
N ASP A 107 -21.94 20.83 -14.52
CA ASP A 107 -22.96 21.77 -14.06
C ASP A 107 -22.41 22.92 -13.20
N ARG A 108 -21.08 23.01 -13.03
CA ARG A 108 -20.43 24.05 -12.22
C ARG A 108 -20.65 25.44 -12.79
N ARG A 109 -20.99 26.40 -11.94
CA ARG A 109 -20.93 27.83 -12.29
C ARG A 109 -19.46 28.30 -12.34
N GLY A 110 -19.12 29.15 -13.31
CA GLY A 110 -17.79 29.76 -13.38
C GLY A 110 -16.70 28.92 -14.06
N ARG A 111 -17.07 28.02 -14.99
CA ARG A 111 -16.13 27.21 -15.80
C ARG A 111 -15.04 28.01 -16.53
N LEU A 112 -15.29 29.29 -16.79
CA LEU A 112 -14.29 30.22 -17.36
C LEU A 112 -13.02 30.35 -16.49
N PHE A 113 -13.08 29.99 -15.20
CA PHE A 113 -11.95 30.01 -14.27
C PHE A 113 -11.38 28.61 -13.98
N ASP A 114 -11.77 27.57 -14.72
CA ASP A 114 -11.25 26.20 -14.58
C ASP A 114 -9.71 26.16 -14.72
N PHE A 115 -9.12 27.08 -15.50
CA PHE A 115 -7.67 27.15 -15.66
C PHE A 115 -6.91 27.43 -14.34
N LEU A 116 -7.55 28.05 -13.34
CA LEU A 116 -6.96 28.34 -12.02
C LEU A 116 -7.06 27.19 -11.02
N ARG A 117 -7.82 26.13 -11.35
CA ARG A 117 -8.04 25.01 -10.45
C ARG A 117 -7.04 23.90 -10.74
N ASP A 118 -6.66 23.17 -9.70
CA ASP A 118 -5.88 21.94 -9.78
C ASP A 118 -6.74 20.76 -9.34
N ASP A 119 -6.47 19.61 -9.93
CA ASP A 119 -7.19 18.34 -9.72
C ASP A 119 -6.23 17.18 -9.40
N PHE A 120 -4.94 17.49 -9.31
CA PHE A 120 -3.91 16.53 -8.94
C PHE A 120 -3.04 17.09 -7.83
N ALA A 121 -2.84 16.28 -6.80
CA ALA A 121 -2.00 16.63 -5.66
C ALA A 121 -0.93 15.56 -5.47
N VAL A 122 0.31 16.00 -5.25
CA VAL A 122 1.48 15.17 -4.97
C VAL A 122 2.01 15.53 -3.59
N LEU A 123 2.10 14.55 -2.72
CA LEU A 123 2.79 14.63 -1.46
C LEU A 123 4.24 14.19 -1.66
N ALA A 124 5.17 15.03 -1.24
CA ALA A 124 6.59 14.76 -1.38
C ALA A 124 7.39 15.13 -0.13
N ASP A 125 8.53 14.46 0.03
CA ASP A 125 9.60 14.83 0.94
C ASP A 125 10.86 15.14 0.12
N GLY A 126 11.21 16.43 0.04
CA GLY A 126 12.24 16.90 -0.87
C GLY A 126 11.95 16.45 -2.32
N PRO A 127 12.86 15.71 -2.97
CA PRO A 127 12.66 15.22 -4.34
C PRO A 127 11.85 13.92 -4.43
N GLU A 128 11.48 13.31 -3.30
CA GLU A 128 10.83 12.00 -3.30
C GLU A 128 9.31 12.13 -3.28
N LEU A 129 8.66 11.56 -4.30
CA LEU A 129 7.21 11.36 -4.28
C LEU A 129 6.86 10.31 -3.23
N VAL A 130 5.93 10.65 -2.35
CA VAL A 130 5.41 9.77 -1.29
C VAL A 130 4.01 9.27 -1.62
N LEU A 131 3.13 10.14 -2.11
CA LEU A 131 1.73 9.80 -2.39
C LEU A 131 1.12 10.77 -3.39
N THR A 132 0.04 10.39 -4.04
CA THR A 132 -0.81 11.30 -4.82
C THR A 132 -2.26 11.15 -4.37
N ASN A 133 -3.12 12.12 -4.65
CA ASN A 133 -4.56 11.97 -4.39
C ASN A 133 -5.15 10.75 -5.10
N VAL A 134 -4.74 10.49 -6.35
CA VAL A 134 -5.21 9.33 -7.14
C VAL A 134 -4.74 8.00 -6.55
N THR A 135 -3.46 7.86 -6.20
CA THR A 135 -2.96 6.64 -5.53
C THR A 135 -3.57 6.47 -4.14
N GLY A 136 -3.88 7.56 -3.45
CA GLY A 136 -4.65 7.56 -2.23
C GLY A 136 -6.06 6.98 -2.37
N HIS A 137 -6.82 7.47 -3.34
CA HIS A 137 -8.15 6.95 -3.66
C HIS A 137 -8.11 5.45 -3.97
N PHE A 138 -7.12 5.03 -4.76
CA PHE A 138 -6.90 3.61 -5.06
C PHE A 138 -6.60 2.79 -3.80
N MET A 139 -5.69 3.26 -2.94
CA MET A 139 -5.30 2.57 -1.69
C MET A 139 -6.49 2.34 -0.75
N VAL A 140 -7.36 3.33 -0.59
CA VAL A 140 -8.54 3.22 0.28
C VAL A 140 -9.73 2.52 -0.39
N GLY A 141 -9.59 2.06 -1.64
CA GLY A 141 -10.64 1.34 -2.36
C GLY A 141 -11.84 2.23 -2.72
N LEU A 142 -11.60 3.53 -2.94
CA LEU A 142 -12.64 4.49 -3.30
C LEU A 142 -13.08 4.25 -4.76
N PRO A 143 -14.32 3.78 -5.02
CA PRO A 143 -14.73 3.45 -6.37
C PRO A 143 -15.00 4.73 -7.19
N PRO A 144 -14.84 4.70 -8.53
CA PRO A 144 -14.96 5.88 -9.38
C PRO A 144 -16.26 6.68 -9.23
N ASP A 145 -17.39 6.00 -8.99
CA ASP A 145 -18.72 6.62 -8.77
C ASP A 145 -18.83 7.42 -7.46
N ARG A 146 -17.95 7.14 -6.49
CA ARG A 146 -17.77 7.95 -5.28
C ARG A 146 -16.68 9.01 -5.48
N VAL A 147 -15.59 8.69 -6.17
CA VAL A 147 -14.52 9.67 -6.46
C VAL A 147 -15.07 10.93 -7.13
N VAL A 148 -16.04 10.82 -8.04
CA VAL A 148 -16.68 11.98 -8.70
C VAL A 148 -17.37 12.97 -7.73
N LYS A 149 -17.58 12.61 -6.46
CA LYS A 149 -18.23 13.44 -5.43
C LYS A 149 -17.29 13.65 -4.25
N VAL A 150 -16.67 14.83 -4.15
CA VAL A 150 -15.73 15.18 -3.07
C VAL A 150 -16.32 14.93 -1.67
N ASP A 151 -17.60 15.28 -1.47
CA ASP A 151 -18.28 15.09 -0.18
C ASP A 151 -18.44 13.62 0.24
N SER A 152 -18.23 12.67 -0.68
CA SER A 152 -18.30 11.24 -0.39
C SER A 152 -16.97 10.64 0.07
N TRP A 153 -15.85 11.34 -0.13
CA TRP A 153 -14.51 10.79 0.17
C TRP A 153 -14.31 10.58 1.67
N GLY A 154 -14.66 11.58 2.48
CA GLY A 154 -14.55 11.51 3.95
C GLY A 154 -15.41 10.38 4.55
N PRO A 155 -16.73 10.33 4.26
CA PRO A 155 -17.60 9.23 4.69
C PRO A 155 -17.08 7.85 4.28
N HIS A 156 -16.57 7.70 3.06
CA HIS A 156 -16.02 6.43 2.62
C HIS A 156 -14.81 5.98 3.45
N VAL A 157 -13.84 6.88 3.67
CA VAL A 157 -12.66 6.57 4.50
C VAL A 157 -13.08 6.28 5.95
N HIS A 158 -14.11 6.96 6.45
CA HIS A 158 -14.69 6.69 7.75
C HIS A 158 -15.23 5.25 7.85
N ASP A 159 -16.07 4.82 6.90
CA ASP A 159 -16.67 3.48 6.90
C ASP A 159 -15.60 2.37 6.85
N LEU A 160 -14.56 2.57 6.03
CA LEU A 160 -13.42 1.66 5.97
C LEU A 160 -12.69 1.58 7.33
N ALA A 161 -12.40 2.74 7.94
CA ALA A 161 -11.73 2.82 9.23
C ALA A 161 -12.58 2.23 10.37
N MET A 162 -13.91 2.34 10.29
CA MET A 162 -14.83 1.73 11.25
C MET A 162 -14.75 0.21 11.23
N GLY A 163 -14.69 -0.42 10.05
CA GLY A 163 -14.54 -1.88 9.96
C GLY A 163 -13.22 -2.39 10.52
N ILE A 164 -12.13 -1.64 10.30
CA ILE A 164 -10.82 -1.91 10.94
C ILE A 164 -10.97 -1.80 12.47
N GLY A 165 -11.56 -0.71 12.96
CA GLY A 165 -11.75 -0.47 14.40
C GLY A 165 -12.60 -1.54 15.09
N GLN A 166 -13.71 -1.95 14.47
CA GLN A 166 -14.60 -2.99 15.01
C GLN A 166 -13.88 -4.33 15.16
N LEU A 167 -13.10 -4.73 14.16
CA LEU A 167 -12.32 -5.96 14.25
C LEU A 167 -11.20 -5.85 15.29
N THR A 168 -10.51 -4.71 15.34
CA THR A 168 -9.50 -4.45 16.38
C THR A 168 -10.10 -4.58 17.77
N THR A 169 -11.27 -3.97 18.03
CA THR A 169 -11.95 -4.11 19.32
C THR A 169 -12.32 -5.56 19.62
N ALA A 170 -12.81 -6.32 18.63
CA ALA A 170 -13.20 -7.72 18.82
C ALA A 170 -12.01 -8.64 19.17
N LEU A 171 -10.81 -8.39 18.64
CA LEU A 171 -9.65 -9.26 18.81
C LEU A 171 -8.64 -8.81 19.85
N VAL A 172 -8.47 -7.50 20.02
CA VAL A 172 -7.44 -6.92 20.91
C VAL A 172 -8.02 -6.61 22.29
N GLY A 173 -9.30 -6.20 22.35
CA GLY A 173 -9.97 -5.85 23.61
C GLY A 173 -9.49 -4.56 24.27
N GLU A 174 -8.68 -3.75 23.57
CA GLU A 174 -8.15 -2.48 24.05
C GLU A 174 -9.05 -1.29 23.66
N GLY A 175 -9.12 -0.29 24.54
CA GLY A 175 -9.83 0.95 24.28
C GLY A 175 -9.04 1.91 23.37
N ARG A 176 -9.72 2.94 22.83
CA ARG A 176 -9.10 3.96 21.96
C ARG A 176 -7.83 4.60 22.55
N TYR A 177 -7.81 4.85 23.86
CA TYR A 177 -6.67 5.48 24.53
C TYR A 177 -5.45 4.55 24.62
N GLU A 178 -5.68 3.25 24.87
CA GLU A 178 -4.63 2.23 24.90
C GLU A 178 -4.07 2.01 23.50
N LEU A 179 -4.95 1.85 22.51
CA LEU A 179 -4.56 1.68 21.10
C LEU A 179 -3.69 2.83 20.57
N ARG A 180 -3.96 4.07 20.97
CA ARG A 180 -3.13 5.26 20.62
C ARG A 180 -1.69 5.18 21.10
N THR A 181 -1.37 4.29 22.04
CA THR A 181 0.00 4.08 22.49
C THR A 181 0.83 3.25 21.53
N HIS A 182 0.17 2.53 20.61
CA HIS A 182 0.77 1.60 19.66
C HIS A 182 1.06 2.22 18.28
N GLY A 183 1.90 1.54 17.51
CA GLY A 183 2.23 1.93 16.13
C GLY A 183 3.27 3.05 16.04
N ASN A 184 3.46 3.54 14.82
CA ASN A 184 4.39 4.63 14.54
C ASN A 184 3.75 5.98 14.92
N LYS A 185 4.53 6.91 15.48
CA LYS A 185 4.08 8.26 15.87
C LYS A 185 4.84 9.38 15.17
N ASP A 186 5.78 9.03 14.31
CA ASP A 186 6.60 9.97 13.57
C ASP A 186 5.74 10.76 12.59
N SER A 187 5.90 12.08 12.69
CA SER A 187 5.23 13.06 11.84
C SER A 187 6.31 13.82 11.09
N GLU A 188 6.89 13.18 10.08
CA GLU A 188 7.83 13.82 9.18
C GLU A 188 7.16 15.02 8.49
N SER A 189 7.93 16.09 8.26
CA SER A 189 7.43 17.25 7.52
C SER A 189 7.35 16.92 6.03
N LEU A 190 6.15 16.99 5.46
CA LEU A 190 5.90 16.72 4.04
C LEU A 190 5.37 17.97 3.35
N THR A 191 5.62 18.07 2.04
CA THR A 191 5.14 19.17 1.21
C THR A 191 4.09 18.66 0.24
N TRP A 192 2.93 19.33 0.22
CA TRP A 192 1.95 19.17 -0.84
C TRP A 192 2.29 20.05 -2.03
N TRP A 193 2.12 19.50 -3.22
CA TRP A 193 2.28 20.15 -4.50
C TRP A 193 1.04 19.91 -5.33
N ASP A 194 0.55 20.94 -5.99
CA ASP A 194 -0.65 20.90 -6.82
C ASP A 194 -0.29 21.01 -8.30
N GLY A 195 -1.16 20.47 -9.14
CA GLY A 195 -1.11 20.67 -10.58
C GLY A 195 -2.32 20.07 -11.28
N LYS A 196 -2.26 20.08 -12.61
CA LYS A 196 -3.31 19.52 -13.47
C LYS A 196 -2.99 18.08 -13.85
N ILE A 197 -3.89 17.15 -13.60
CA ILE A 197 -3.72 15.72 -13.91
C ILE A 197 -3.32 15.50 -15.37
N ALA A 198 -3.96 16.24 -16.29
CA ALA A 198 -3.72 16.18 -17.74
C ALA A 198 -2.34 16.71 -18.18
N LYS A 199 -1.60 17.41 -17.29
CA LYS A 199 -0.23 17.86 -17.53
C LYS A 199 0.78 17.03 -16.76
N VAL A 200 0.47 16.78 -15.50
CA VAL A 200 1.39 16.13 -14.54
C VAL A 200 1.54 14.65 -14.87
N VAL A 201 0.44 13.91 -15.04
CA VAL A 201 0.49 12.46 -15.25
C VAL A 201 1.25 12.07 -16.52
N PRO A 202 1.02 12.74 -17.69
CA PRO A 202 1.83 12.47 -18.88
C PRO A 202 3.32 12.80 -18.75
N ALA A 203 3.73 13.58 -17.75
CA ALA A 203 5.13 13.92 -17.48
C ALA A 203 5.81 12.96 -16.48
N ILE A 204 5.05 12.07 -15.83
CA ILE A 204 5.59 11.05 -14.92
C ILE A 204 6.51 10.12 -15.71
N PHE A 205 7.66 9.74 -15.13
CA PHE A 205 8.68 8.90 -15.78
C PHE A 205 9.13 9.45 -17.14
N GLY A 206 9.14 10.77 -17.30
CA GLY A 206 9.47 11.44 -18.55
C GLY A 206 8.53 11.13 -19.72
N GLY A 207 7.30 10.65 -19.44
CA GLY A 207 6.34 10.23 -20.47
C GLY A 207 6.66 8.89 -21.13
N GLN A 208 7.52 8.08 -20.51
CA GLN A 208 7.91 6.75 -21.03
C GLN A 208 6.84 5.67 -20.84
N LEU A 209 5.79 5.97 -20.07
CA LEU A 209 4.67 5.08 -19.80
C LEU A 209 3.37 5.77 -20.21
N GLU A 210 2.40 4.97 -20.65
CA GLU A 210 1.03 5.45 -20.75
C GLU A 210 0.54 5.95 -19.38
N PRO A 211 -0.27 7.04 -19.33
CA PRO A 211 -0.64 7.71 -18.09
C PRO A 211 -1.16 6.78 -16.98
N ASP A 212 -2.01 5.82 -17.34
CA ASP A 212 -2.66 4.92 -16.39
C ASP A 212 -1.66 3.91 -15.81
N LEU A 213 -0.75 3.41 -16.64
CA LEU A 213 0.35 2.55 -16.22
C LEU A 213 1.37 3.32 -15.36
N ALA A 214 1.63 4.59 -15.69
CA ALA A 214 2.49 5.45 -14.87
C ALA A 214 1.93 5.60 -13.45
N MET A 215 0.62 5.87 -13.32
CA MET A 215 -0.03 5.95 -12.01
C MET A 215 -0.02 4.62 -11.25
N ALA A 216 -0.17 3.49 -11.97
CA ALA A 216 -0.05 2.17 -11.36
C ALA A 216 1.35 1.93 -10.79
N VAL A 217 2.42 2.31 -11.49
CA VAL A 217 3.80 2.22 -10.97
C VAL A 217 4.03 3.21 -9.81
N VAL A 218 3.45 4.41 -9.87
CA VAL A 218 3.49 5.37 -8.75
C VAL A 218 2.81 4.81 -7.50
N SER A 219 1.79 3.95 -7.64
CA SER A 219 1.14 3.29 -6.48
C SER A 219 2.06 2.29 -5.76
N ILE A 220 2.90 1.58 -6.52
CA ILE A 220 3.96 0.70 -5.97
C ILE A 220 4.93 1.56 -5.17
N LEU A 221 5.46 2.64 -5.78
CA LEU A 221 6.37 3.57 -5.10
C LEU A 221 5.74 4.15 -3.84
N SER A 222 4.48 4.59 -3.92
CA SER A 222 3.79 5.25 -2.80
C SER A 222 3.66 4.32 -1.59
N THR A 223 3.37 3.04 -1.80
CA THR A 223 3.20 2.07 -0.71
C THR A 223 4.54 1.62 -0.14
N VAL A 224 5.56 1.49 -0.99
CA VAL A 224 6.95 1.24 -0.56
C VAL A 224 7.45 2.42 0.28
N GLN A 225 7.22 3.65 -0.17
CA GLN A 225 7.59 4.87 0.56
C GLN A 225 6.90 4.94 1.92
N ALA A 226 5.59 4.70 1.97
CA ALA A 226 4.84 4.64 3.22
C ALA A 226 5.39 3.57 4.18
N SER A 227 5.75 2.40 3.66
CA SER A 227 6.30 1.30 4.47
C SER A 227 7.71 1.60 4.96
N ARG A 228 8.54 2.21 4.12
CA ARG A 228 9.90 2.59 4.48
C ARG A 228 9.92 3.69 5.54
N ARG A 229 9.05 4.69 5.41
CA ARG A 229 9.04 5.90 6.25
C ARG A 229 8.24 5.73 7.54
N TRP A 230 7.06 5.12 7.45
CA TRP A 230 6.08 5.20 8.54
C TRP A 230 5.72 3.85 9.14
N ALA A 231 6.09 2.73 8.52
CA ALA A 231 5.67 1.44 9.08
C ALA A 231 6.45 1.07 10.35
N HIS A 232 7.71 1.47 10.49
CA HIS A 232 8.55 1.08 11.61
C HIS A 232 7.93 1.47 12.96
N ALA A 233 7.87 0.54 13.93
CA ALA A 233 7.27 0.81 15.24
C ALA A 233 8.08 0.19 16.37
N GLU A 234 8.52 1.01 17.32
CA GLU A 234 9.36 0.58 18.45
C GLU A 234 8.62 0.54 19.79
N CYS A 235 7.30 0.80 19.80
CA CYS A 235 6.56 0.97 21.05
C CYS A 235 6.48 -0.30 21.92
N CYS A 236 6.49 -1.49 21.31
CA CYS A 236 6.55 -2.79 21.99
C CYS A 236 6.89 -3.92 21.00
N GLY A 237 7.33 -5.08 21.50
CA GLY A 237 7.74 -6.20 20.63
C GLY A 237 6.65 -6.76 19.71
N SER A 238 5.37 -6.60 20.07
CA SER A 238 4.23 -6.97 19.21
C SER A 238 4.17 -6.04 17.98
N CYS A 239 4.25 -4.73 18.20
CA CYS A 239 4.20 -3.75 17.12
C CYS A 239 5.46 -3.77 16.26
N ASP A 240 6.62 -4.03 16.85
CA ASP A 240 7.86 -4.25 16.11
C ASP A 240 7.70 -5.42 15.13
N ALA A 241 7.25 -6.58 15.61
CA ALA A 241 7.00 -7.75 14.77
C ALA A 241 5.92 -7.51 13.68
N ALA A 242 4.82 -6.83 14.02
CA ALA A 242 3.79 -6.46 13.06
C ALA A 242 4.30 -5.48 12.00
N SER A 243 5.13 -4.52 12.38
CA SER A 243 5.76 -3.58 11.45
C SER A 243 6.70 -4.28 10.47
N LEU A 244 7.50 -5.24 10.94
CA LEU A 244 8.38 -6.05 10.10
C LEU A 244 7.57 -6.88 9.11
N LYS A 245 6.48 -7.50 9.56
CA LYS A 245 5.53 -8.21 8.68
C LYS A 245 4.97 -7.27 7.60
N HIS A 246 4.46 -6.10 7.99
CA HIS A 246 3.91 -5.11 7.06
C HIS A 246 4.94 -4.75 5.97
N ARG A 247 6.15 -4.36 6.39
CA ARG A 247 7.26 -3.98 5.51
C ARG A 247 7.65 -5.11 4.55
N PHE A 248 7.77 -6.33 5.06
CA PHE A 248 8.08 -7.50 4.24
C PHE A 248 6.97 -7.81 3.21
N VAL A 249 5.70 -7.78 3.61
CA VAL A 249 4.59 -8.07 2.68
C VAL A 249 4.54 -7.03 1.57
N VAL A 250 4.73 -5.75 1.89
CA VAL A 250 4.81 -4.68 0.89
C VAL A 250 6.01 -4.87 -0.04
N LEU A 251 7.19 -5.18 0.50
CA LEU A 251 8.37 -5.51 -0.31
C LEU A 251 8.08 -6.65 -1.30
N HIS A 252 7.49 -7.75 -0.81
CA HIS A 252 7.16 -8.89 -1.66
C HIS A 252 6.18 -8.49 -2.77
N HIS A 253 5.08 -7.81 -2.43
CA HIS A 253 4.10 -7.38 -3.43
C HIS A 253 4.71 -6.43 -4.47
N ALA A 254 5.56 -5.48 -4.04
CA ALA A 254 6.22 -4.54 -4.93
C ALA A 254 7.22 -5.25 -5.86
N ALA A 255 8.10 -6.09 -5.32
CA ALA A 255 9.06 -6.86 -6.11
C ALA A 255 8.35 -7.80 -7.11
N ARG A 256 7.25 -8.44 -6.69
CA ARG A 256 6.48 -9.33 -7.56
C ARG A 256 5.78 -8.56 -8.68
N SER A 257 5.27 -7.37 -8.37
CA SER A 257 4.64 -6.49 -9.35
C SER A 257 5.64 -6.01 -10.40
N LEU A 258 6.87 -5.67 -9.98
CA LEU A 258 7.95 -5.35 -10.91
C LEU A 258 8.32 -6.54 -11.81
N GLN A 259 8.35 -7.77 -11.29
CA GLN A 259 8.55 -8.97 -12.11
C GLN A 259 7.43 -9.19 -13.15
N GLN A 260 6.18 -8.94 -12.78
CA GLN A 260 5.05 -9.07 -13.71
C GLN A 260 5.11 -7.99 -14.79
N LEU A 261 5.53 -6.78 -14.43
CA LEU A 261 5.77 -5.71 -15.39
C LEU A 261 6.92 -6.07 -16.35
N ALA A 262 8.02 -6.63 -15.84
CA ALA A 262 9.15 -7.10 -16.66
C ALA A 262 8.74 -8.20 -17.65
N ALA A 263 7.78 -9.05 -17.27
CA ALA A 263 7.24 -10.12 -18.12
C ALA A 263 6.32 -9.62 -19.26
N ARG A 264 6.00 -8.32 -19.29
CA ARG A 264 5.16 -7.66 -20.30
C ARG A 264 5.96 -6.55 -21.02
N PRO A 265 7.05 -6.88 -21.73
CA PRO A 265 7.89 -5.86 -22.38
C PRO A 265 7.13 -5.05 -23.46
N GLU A 266 6.04 -5.57 -24.00
CA GLU A 266 5.24 -4.91 -25.04
C GLU A 266 4.46 -3.67 -24.57
N ILE A 267 4.23 -3.52 -23.27
CA ILE A 267 3.61 -2.32 -22.68
C ILE A 267 4.64 -1.34 -22.12
N LEU A 268 5.93 -1.66 -22.20
CA LEU A 268 7.04 -0.85 -21.71
C LEU A 268 7.83 -0.27 -22.88
N GLN A 269 8.05 1.04 -22.88
CA GLN A 269 9.05 1.64 -23.76
C GLN A 269 10.47 1.16 -23.38
N PRO A 270 11.47 1.22 -24.28
CA PRO A 270 12.80 0.65 -24.03
C PRO A 270 13.50 1.15 -22.76
N LEU A 271 13.36 2.44 -22.43
CA LEU A 271 13.98 3.01 -21.22
C LEU A 271 13.24 2.58 -19.95
N ALA A 272 11.90 2.54 -19.98
CA ALA A 272 11.08 1.97 -18.92
C ALA A 272 11.44 0.50 -18.66
N ALA A 273 11.57 -0.29 -19.73
CA ALA A 273 11.99 -1.69 -19.64
C ALA A 273 13.37 -1.81 -18.96
N LYS A 274 14.34 -0.97 -19.30
CA LYS A 274 15.66 -0.97 -18.66
C LYS A 274 15.58 -0.74 -17.15
N HIS A 275 14.79 0.22 -16.69
CA HIS A 275 14.61 0.52 -15.26
C HIS A 275 13.95 -0.65 -14.51
N VAL A 276 12.89 -1.21 -15.09
CA VAL A 276 12.21 -2.38 -14.52
C VAL A 276 13.15 -3.59 -14.44
N HIS A 277 13.91 -3.87 -15.50
CA HIS A 277 14.87 -4.98 -15.52
C HIS A 277 15.99 -4.78 -14.49
N ALA A 278 16.54 -3.57 -14.36
CA ALA A 278 17.57 -3.26 -13.37
C ALA A 278 17.10 -3.55 -11.93
N LEU A 279 15.83 -3.28 -11.63
CA LEU A 279 15.22 -3.66 -10.35
C LEU A 279 15.03 -5.18 -10.24
N THR A 280 14.44 -5.83 -11.25
CA THR A 280 14.15 -7.27 -11.20
C THR A 280 15.38 -8.17 -11.28
N ASP A 281 16.52 -7.67 -11.75
CA ASP A 281 17.80 -8.40 -11.78
C ASP A 281 18.50 -8.41 -10.41
N SER A 282 18.05 -7.58 -9.46
CA SER A 282 18.55 -7.59 -8.09
C SER A 282 18.45 -8.98 -7.46
N ALA A 283 19.55 -9.44 -6.85
CA ALA A 283 19.56 -10.72 -6.13
C ALA A 283 18.58 -10.72 -4.95
N ASP A 284 18.54 -9.63 -4.18
CA ASP A 284 17.67 -9.49 -3.02
C ASP A 284 16.18 -9.49 -3.44
N LEU A 285 15.81 -8.72 -4.48
CA LEU A 285 14.42 -8.65 -4.95
C LEU A 285 13.95 -9.92 -5.66
N ARG A 286 14.84 -10.67 -6.32
CA ARG A 286 14.50 -12.01 -6.82
C ARG A 286 14.27 -13.00 -5.69
N THR A 287 15.14 -12.97 -4.69
CA THR A 287 15.07 -13.85 -3.53
C THR A 287 13.74 -13.68 -2.79
N ILE A 288 13.26 -12.45 -2.59
CA ILE A 288 12.09 -12.17 -1.75
C ILE A 288 10.77 -12.70 -2.33
N VAL A 289 10.68 -12.92 -3.64
CA VAL A 289 9.45 -13.37 -4.33
C VAL A 289 9.43 -14.86 -4.65
N ASP A 290 10.56 -15.53 -4.46
CA ASP A 290 10.71 -16.96 -4.65
C ASP A 290 10.49 -17.75 -3.34
N ALA A 291 10.50 -19.08 -3.44
CA ALA A 291 10.53 -19.91 -2.24
C ALA A 291 11.91 -19.74 -1.56
N PRO A 292 11.97 -19.64 -0.21
CA PRO A 292 10.89 -19.85 0.75
C PRO A 292 10.04 -18.62 1.09
N PHE A 293 10.47 -17.41 0.73
CA PHE A 293 9.83 -16.15 1.15
C PHE A 293 8.39 -15.99 0.67
N ARG A 294 8.06 -16.50 -0.51
CA ARG A 294 6.67 -16.57 -0.97
C ARG A 294 5.75 -17.35 -0.04
N ARG A 295 6.25 -18.44 0.59
CA ARG A 295 5.49 -19.20 1.59
C ARG A 295 5.32 -18.42 2.87
N LEU A 296 6.38 -17.75 3.34
CA LEU A 296 6.30 -16.83 4.47
C LEU A 296 5.26 -15.73 4.24
N ARG A 297 5.28 -15.08 3.06
CA ARG A 297 4.29 -14.06 2.69
C ARG A 297 2.87 -14.61 2.75
N ASN A 298 2.64 -15.80 2.19
CA ASN A 298 1.32 -16.43 2.22
C ASN A 298 0.88 -16.77 3.65
N GLY A 299 1.76 -17.35 4.46
CA GLY A 299 1.47 -17.72 5.85
C GLY A 299 1.15 -16.50 6.71
N TRP A 300 1.95 -15.43 6.59
CA TRP A 300 1.70 -14.18 7.30
C TRP A 300 0.46 -13.45 6.80
N LEU A 301 0.29 -13.28 5.49
CA LEU A 301 -0.82 -12.49 4.94
C LEU A 301 -2.17 -13.19 5.10
N HIS A 302 -2.24 -14.48 4.75
CA HIS A 302 -3.49 -15.25 4.75
C HIS A 302 -3.74 -16.00 6.05
N LEU A 303 -2.85 -15.85 7.05
CA LEU A 303 -2.93 -16.52 8.35
C LEU A 303 -3.00 -18.06 8.24
N GLY A 304 -2.52 -18.61 7.13
CA GLY A 304 -2.50 -20.04 6.85
C GLY A 304 -1.15 -20.64 7.21
N LEU A 305 -0.98 -21.05 8.47
CA LEU A 305 0.27 -21.62 9.01
C LEU A 305 0.22 -23.14 9.20
N GLY A 306 -0.81 -23.80 8.66
CA GLY A 306 -1.00 -25.25 8.82
C GLY A 306 0.11 -26.09 8.20
N ASP A 307 0.79 -25.59 7.17
CA ASP A 307 1.89 -26.30 6.50
C ASP A 307 3.18 -26.36 7.33
N ILE A 308 3.34 -25.47 8.31
CA ILE A 308 4.46 -25.49 9.27
C ILE A 308 4.06 -26.02 10.65
N ALA A 309 2.81 -26.45 10.84
CA ALA A 309 2.27 -26.83 12.15
C ALA A 309 3.12 -27.90 12.87
N ALA A 310 3.60 -28.91 12.13
CA ALA A 310 4.41 -30.00 12.68
C ALA A 310 5.85 -29.58 13.05
N THR A 311 6.32 -28.42 12.58
CA THR A 311 7.67 -27.91 12.81
C THR A 311 7.71 -26.74 13.79
N LEU A 312 6.55 -26.31 14.30
CA LEU A 312 6.50 -25.21 15.27
C LEU A 312 7.12 -25.64 16.60
N PRO A 313 7.97 -24.80 17.22
CA PRO A 313 8.42 -25.02 18.59
C PRO A 313 7.26 -24.92 19.59
N THR A 314 7.44 -25.46 20.80
CA THR A 314 6.42 -25.39 21.87
C THR A 314 6.07 -23.94 22.25
N GLU A 315 7.05 -23.04 22.20
CA GLU A 315 6.87 -21.61 22.43
C GLU A 315 6.99 -20.87 21.10
N VAL A 316 5.92 -20.20 20.69
CA VAL A 316 5.84 -19.46 19.42
C VAL A 316 5.60 -17.97 19.68
N ASN A 317 6.10 -17.14 18.78
CA ASN A 317 5.80 -15.72 18.70
C ASN A 317 5.51 -15.32 17.24
N ILE A 318 5.10 -14.08 17.02
CA ILE A 318 4.69 -13.52 15.71
C ILE A 318 5.78 -13.72 14.62
N LEU A 319 7.05 -13.76 15.02
CA LEU A 319 8.21 -13.89 14.14
C LEU A 319 8.68 -15.35 13.95
N THR A 320 8.14 -16.32 14.70
CA THR A 320 8.44 -17.75 14.51
C THR A 320 8.29 -18.23 13.05
N PRO A 321 7.29 -17.76 12.26
CA PRO A 321 7.20 -18.13 10.85
C PRO A 321 8.43 -17.74 10.01
N VAL A 322 9.17 -16.68 10.36
CA VAL A 322 10.38 -16.26 9.62
C VAL A 322 11.39 -17.40 9.62
N GLN A 323 11.77 -17.87 10.81
CA GLN A 323 12.73 -18.95 10.96
C GLN A 323 12.17 -20.26 10.40
N ALA A 324 10.90 -20.57 10.64
CA ALA A 324 10.27 -21.82 10.17
C ALA A 324 10.26 -21.94 8.63
N TYR A 325 9.97 -20.86 7.91
CA TYR A 325 9.95 -20.88 6.44
C TYR A 325 11.33 -20.67 5.83
N THR A 326 12.07 -19.67 6.30
CA THR A 326 13.27 -19.16 5.62
C THR A 326 14.57 -19.70 6.17
N GLN A 327 14.56 -20.30 7.37
CA GLN A 327 15.74 -20.71 8.12
C GLN A 327 16.72 -19.55 8.40
N MET A 328 16.27 -18.31 8.25
CA MET A 328 17.07 -17.12 8.46
C MET A 328 16.88 -16.58 9.88
N ASP A 329 17.96 -16.08 10.45
CA ASP A 329 17.91 -15.27 11.66
C ASP A 329 17.17 -13.95 11.41
N LEU A 330 16.58 -13.38 12.46
CA LEU A 330 15.72 -12.20 12.36
C LEU A 330 16.49 -10.95 11.89
N LEU A 331 17.73 -10.75 12.36
CA LEU A 331 18.51 -9.57 11.98
C LEU A 331 18.83 -9.53 10.48
N PRO A 332 19.43 -10.58 9.86
CA PRO A 332 19.61 -10.61 8.41
C PRO A 332 18.31 -10.49 7.62
N PHE A 333 17.20 -11.03 8.14
CA PHE A 333 15.89 -10.90 7.50
C PHE A 333 15.39 -9.45 7.50
N THR A 334 15.48 -8.77 8.65
CA THR A 334 15.13 -7.34 8.74
C THR A 334 16.00 -6.50 7.82
N GLU A 335 17.31 -6.72 7.80
CA GLU A 335 18.21 -5.98 6.90
C GLU A 335 17.90 -6.23 5.42
N LEU A 336 17.52 -7.47 5.04
CA LEU A 336 17.07 -7.79 3.68
C LEU A 336 15.79 -7.03 3.32
N VAL A 337 14.82 -6.94 4.25
CA VAL A 337 13.58 -6.19 4.05
C VAL A 337 13.89 -4.71 3.83
N ASP A 338 14.75 -4.14 4.67
CA ASP A 338 15.09 -2.72 4.65
C ASP A 338 15.82 -2.34 3.35
N ARG A 339 16.87 -3.11 2.99
CA ARG A 339 17.58 -2.93 1.72
C ARG A 339 16.67 -3.08 0.51
N GLY A 340 15.75 -4.06 0.53
CA GLY A 340 14.83 -4.30 -0.57
C GLY A 340 13.86 -3.13 -0.79
N LEU A 341 13.28 -2.59 0.30
CA LEU A 341 12.41 -1.41 0.22
C LEU A 341 13.18 -0.19 -0.28
N ASP A 342 14.40 0.04 0.23
CA ASP A 342 15.27 1.13 -0.20
C ASP A 342 15.63 1.02 -1.68
N GLN A 343 15.95 -0.19 -2.14
CA GLN A 343 16.29 -0.43 -3.54
C GLN A 343 15.12 -0.10 -4.47
N ILE A 344 13.90 -0.54 -4.15
CA ILE A 344 12.71 -0.23 -4.96
C ILE A 344 12.42 1.27 -4.95
N ALA A 345 12.40 1.89 -3.77
CA ALA A 345 12.12 3.31 -3.64
C ALA A 345 13.15 4.17 -4.39
N THR A 346 14.44 3.85 -4.25
CA THR A 346 15.52 4.55 -4.95
C THR A 346 15.47 4.31 -6.45
N GLY A 347 15.23 3.07 -6.90
CA GLY A 347 15.19 2.75 -8.32
C GLY A 347 14.01 3.38 -9.05
N ILE A 348 12.79 3.25 -8.52
CA ILE A 348 11.62 3.92 -9.11
C ILE A 348 11.72 5.45 -8.95
N GLY A 349 12.23 5.95 -7.82
CA GLY A 349 12.43 7.37 -7.59
C GLY A 349 13.45 8.00 -8.54
N ALA A 350 14.57 7.31 -8.82
CA ALA A 350 15.55 7.74 -9.80
C ALA A 350 14.95 7.81 -11.21
N TRP A 351 14.17 6.80 -11.59
CA TRP A 351 13.44 6.80 -12.86
C TRP A 351 12.43 7.95 -12.94
N LEU A 352 11.68 8.21 -11.87
CA LEU A 352 10.73 9.32 -11.79
C LEU A 352 11.41 10.69 -11.97
N ALA A 353 12.66 10.82 -11.53
CA ALA A 353 13.45 12.04 -11.65
C ALA A 353 14.08 12.25 -13.04
N GLU A 354 14.05 11.24 -13.92
CA GLU A 354 14.56 11.39 -15.28
C GLU A 354 13.67 12.34 -16.10
N PRO A 355 14.26 13.32 -16.81
CA PRO A 355 13.50 14.18 -17.69
C PRO A 355 13.02 13.40 -18.92
N GLY A 356 11.82 13.73 -19.40
CA GLY A 356 11.32 13.22 -20.68
C GLY A 356 11.99 13.85 -21.90
N ASP A 357 11.55 13.47 -23.10
CA ASP A 357 12.08 14.01 -24.38
C ASP A 357 11.97 15.54 -24.49
N LYS A 358 11.00 16.13 -23.79
CA LYS A 358 10.80 17.60 -23.72
C LYS A 358 11.63 18.26 -22.61
N GLY A 359 12.47 17.51 -21.90
CA GLY A 359 13.27 17.98 -20.77
C GLY A 359 12.48 18.16 -19.46
N LEU A 360 11.16 17.97 -19.49
CA LEU A 360 10.29 18.16 -18.33
C LEU A 360 10.29 16.93 -17.42
N ARG A 361 10.26 17.19 -16.11
CA ARG A 361 10.05 16.23 -15.03
C ARG A 361 8.68 16.42 -14.40
N LEU A 362 8.29 15.47 -13.56
CA LEU A 362 7.07 15.56 -12.73
C LEU A 362 6.99 16.91 -12.00
N PHE A 363 8.03 17.27 -11.24
CA PHE A 363 8.01 18.47 -10.38
C PHE A 363 8.05 19.80 -11.16
N ASP A 364 8.43 19.78 -12.45
CA ASP A 364 8.34 20.96 -13.31
C ASP A 364 6.89 21.30 -13.69
N CYS A 365 5.98 20.33 -13.54
CA CYS A 365 4.55 20.46 -13.83
C CYS A 365 3.71 20.81 -12.59
N LEU A 366 4.36 20.95 -11.44
CA LEU A 366 3.74 21.16 -10.14
C LEU A 366 4.05 22.55 -9.59
N HIS A 367 3.20 23.06 -8.70
CA HIS A 367 3.47 24.25 -7.92
C HIS A 367 3.02 24.05 -6.47
N ARG A 368 3.52 24.89 -5.56
CA ARG A 368 3.05 24.85 -4.17
C ARG A 368 1.63 25.42 -4.09
N PRO A 369 0.76 24.87 -3.21
CA PRO A 369 -0.51 25.49 -2.90
C PRO A 369 -0.29 26.91 -2.34
N PRO A 370 -1.21 27.85 -2.59
CA PRO A 370 -1.20 29.14 -1.89
C PRO A 370 -1.33 28.89 -0.38
N GLY A 371 -0.40 29.46 0.40
CA GLY A 371 -0.30 29.28 1.84
C GLY A 371 -1.32 30.06 2.66
#